data_AF-A0A966AD54-F1
#
_entry.id   AF-A0A966AD54-F1
#
_cell.length_a   1.000
_cell.length_b   1.000
_cell.length_c   1.000
_cell.angle_alpha   90.00
_cell.angle_beta   90.00
_cell.angle_gamma   90.00
#
_symmetry.space_group_name_H-M   'P 1'
#
loop_
_entity.id
_entity.type
_entity.pdbx_description
1 polymer ?
#
loop_
_entity_poly.entity_id
_entity_poly.type
_entity_poly.pdbx_seq_one_letter_code
_entity_poly.pdbx_strand_id
1 'polypeptide(L)'
;MTTVTADLASAQTPIYIEAGSVIWDPATNEGTFPVYMTSTVAIVGFQFDVVFDSPTGLLSAAGGGLAETYGYDIGSGSVTILGLSLTLTEIPPTPTPEILVNITITTTTGIPDFGNICLEEPVFADVGANSLGVTIGPCSSLVPAFRRGDCNLDSTFNLADVISLLAQLFSGGALGSCQDSCDSNDDGNTNIADAVYSLAALFTSGPPPLNPGPTNCGIDPTSDGLQCDSGTSCL
;
A
#
# COMPACT_ATOMS: atom_id res chain seq x y z
N MET A 1 -3.70 -39.61 -34.05
CA MET A 1 -2.77 -38.61 -33.47
C MET A 1 -3.65 -37.63 -32.72
N THR A 2 -3.87 -37.91 -31.45
CA THR A 2 -4.87 -37.25 -30.60
C THR A 2 -4.24 -35.99 -30.03
N THR A 3 -4.67 -34.82 -30.47
CA THR A 3 -4.27 -33.55 -29.86
C THR A 3 -5.13 -33.34 -28.62
N VAL A 4 -4.57 -33.67 -27.46
CA VAL A 4 -5.02 -33.15 -26.17
C VAL A 4 -4.74 -31.65 -26.19
N THR A 5 -5.75 -30.85 -26.51
CA THR A 5 -5.77 -29.44 -26.10
C THR A 5 -5.93 -29.45 -24.59
N ALA A 6 -4.80 -29.39 -23.88
CA ALA A 6 -4.79 -29.11 -22.46
C ALA A 6 -5.41 -27.72 -22.29
N ASP A 7 -6.62 -27.71 -21.75
CA ASP A 7 -7.25 -26.56 -21.14
C ASP A 7 -6.31 -26.05 -20.02
N LEU A 8 -5.63 -24.94 -20.31
CA LEU A 8 -4.84 -24.18 -19.32
C LEU A 8 -5.69 -23.01 -18.80
N ALA A 9 -6.95 -23.25 -18.45
CA ALA A 9 -7.55 -22.50 -17.35
C ALA A 9 -6.87 -23.01 -16.06
N SER A 10 -5.95 -22.23 -15.49
CA SER A 10 -5.39 -22.58 -14.17
C SER A 10 -6.58 -22.80 -13.23
N ALA A 11 -6.62 -23.93 -12.54
CA ALA A 11 -7.64 -24.19 -11.54
C ALA A 11 -7.52 -23.10 -10.45
N GLN A 12 -8.32 -22.04 -10.58
CA GLN A 12 -8.39 -20.96 -9.60
C GLN A 12 -8.82 -21.62 -8.28
N THR A 13 -7.99 -21.48 -7.25
CA THR A 13 -8.37 -21.93 -5.91
C THR A 13 -9.63 -21.20 -5.46
N PRO A 14 -10.45 -21.79 -4.56
CA PRO A 14 -11.72 -21.19 -4.15
C PRO A 14 -11.55 -19.85 -3.45
N ILE A 15 -10.35 -19.57 -2.92
CA ILE A 15 -9.99 -18.34 -2.21
C ILE A 15 -8.78 -17.70 -2.88
N TYR A 16 -8.82 -16.37 -3.00
CA TYR A 16 -7.70 -15.52 -3.35
C TYR A 16 -7.54 -14.43 -2.28
N ILE A 17 -6.32 -14.21 -1.79
CA ILE A 17 -5.99 -13.14 -0.83
C ILE A 17 -4.85 -12.28 -1.35
N GLU A 18 -4.87 -10.99 -1.03
CA GLU A 18 -3.77 -10.07 -1.35
C GLU A 18 -3.66 -8.96 -0.31
N ALA A 19 -2.45 -8.47 -0.07
CA ALA A 19 -2.22 -7.33 0.78
C ALA A 19 -2.48 -6.03 -0.02
N GLY A 20 -3.22 -5.10 0.57
CA GLY A 20 -3.41 -3.76 0.04
C GLY A 20 -2.24 -2.83 0.34
N SER A 21 -2.37 -1.58 -0.09
CA SER A 21 -1.38 -0.54 0.18
C SER A 21 -1.32 -0.20 1.67
N VAL A 22 -0.11 0.07 2.15
CA VAL A 22 0.12 0.53 3.52
C VAL A 22 -0.08 2.03 3.60
N ILE A 23 -0.82 2.45 4.61
CA ILE A 23 -0.96 3.84 5.02
C ILE A 23 -0.12 4.02 6.29
N TRP A 24 0.92 4.84 6.22
CA TRP A 24 1.85 5.09 7.32
C TRP A 24 1.54 6.40 8.05
N ASP A 25 1.41 6.34 9.38
CA ASP A 25 1.35 7.48 10.29
C ASP A 25 2.69 7.64 11.04
N PRO A 26 3.53 8.60 10.64
CA PRO A 26 4.82 8.83 11.27
C PRO A 26 4.72 9.58 12.62
N ALA A 27 3.57 10.13 13.00
CA ALA A 27 3.38 10.73 14.32
C ALA A 27 3.28 9.66 15.42
N THR A 28 2.68 8.51 15.08
CA THR A 28 2.51 7.36 15.99
C THR A 28 3.54 6.26 15.76
N ASN A 29 4.27 6.30 14.63
CA ASN A 29 5.09 5.19 14.13
C ASN A 29 4.28 3.91 13.91
N GLU A 30 3.09 4.07 13.33
CA GLU A 30 2.19 2.97 12.99
C GLU A 30 1.80 3.00 11.51
N GLY A 31 1.62 1.82 10.93
CA GLY A 31 1.13 1.64 9.57
C GLY A 31 -0.08 0.73 9.58
N THR A 32 -1.03 0.94 8.68
CA THR A 32 -2.16 0.03 8.51
C THR A 32 -2.33 -0.34 7.04
N PHE A 33 -2.59 -1.61 6.76
CA PHE A 33 -2.98 -2.09 5.43
C PHE A 33 -4.11 -3.13 5.50
N PRO A 34 -5.06 -3.12 4.55
CA PRO A 34 -6.07 -4.15 4.47
C PRO A 34 -5.51 -5.42 3.82
N VAL A 35 -5.99 -6.58 4.26
CA VAL A 35 -5.88 -7.83 3.49
C VAL A 35 -7.22 -8.07 2.80
N TYR A 36 -7.20 -8.07 1.47
CA TYR A 36 -8.38 -8.34 0.66
C TYR A 36 -8.56 -9.84 0.47
N MET A 37 -9.82 -10.27 0.40
CA MET A 37 -10.21 -11.64 0.09
C MET A 37 -11.31 -11.66 -0.97
N THR A 38 -11.11 -12.49 -1.99
CA THR A 38 -12.17 -12.96 -2.89
C THR A 38 -12.38 -14.44 -2.65
N SER A 39 -13.61 -14.87 -2.43
CA SER A 39 -13.95 -16.27 -2.16
C SER A 39 -15.21 -16.71 -2.89
N THR A 40 -15.16 -17.93 -3.41
CA THR A 40 -16.33 -18.62 -4.00
C THR A 40 -17.05 -19.53 -3.00
N VAL A 41 -16.50 -19.68 -1.79
CA VAL A 41 -17.01 -20.55 -0.73
C VAL A 41 -17.07 -19.82 0.61
N ALA A 42 -17.89 -20.30 1.54
CA ALA A 42 -17.89 -19.79 2.90
C ALA A 42 -16.67 -20.29 3.68
N ILE A 43 -16.17 -19.49 4.61
CA ILE A 43 -15.04 -19.83 5.49
C ILE A 43 -15.48 -19.75 6.96
N VAL A 44 -14.83 -20.52 7.83
CA VAL A 44 -15.03 -20.49 9.30
C VAL A 44 -13.76 -20.16 10.10
N GLY A 45 -12.63 -20.09 9.42
CA GLY A 45 -11.34 -19.77 10.01
C GLY A 45 -10.29 -19.54 8.94
N PHE A 46 -9.30 -18.74 9.30
CA PHE A 46 -8.15 -18.43 8.46
C PHE A 46 -6.90 -18.22 9.30
N GLN A 47 -5.76 -18.52 8.70
CA GLN A 47 -4.43 -18.18 9.17
C GLN A 47 -3.58 -17.79 7.96
N PHE A 48 -2.67 -16.84 8.14
CA PHE A 48 -1.60 -16.57 7.18
C PHE A 48 -0.47 -15.83 7.90
N ASP A 49 0.71 -15.86 7.32
CA ASP A 49 1.88 -15.15 7.79
C ASP A 49 2.06 -13.84 7.04
N VAL A 50 2.53 -12.80 7.74
CA VAL A 50 2.91 -11.50 7.18
C VAL A 50 4.42 -11.36 7.27
N VAL A 51 5.09 -11.47 6.11
CA VAL A 51 6.55 -11.45 6.00
C VAL A 51 7.01 -10.11 5.40
N PHE A 52 8.08 -9.57 5.96
CA PHE A 52 8.71 -8.32 5.50
C PHE A 52 10.08 -8.65 4.89
N ASP A 53 10.33 -8.23 3.65
CA ASP A 53 11.62 -8.43 2.97
C ASP A 53 12.79 -7.66 3.63
N SER A 54 12.49 -6.57 4.36
CA SER A 54 13.47 -5.77 5.11
C SER A 54 13.03 -5.59 6.57
N PRO A 55 13.92 -5.81 7.57
CA PRO A 55 13.55 -6.06 8.96
C PRO A 55 13.26 -4.80 9.79
N THR A 56 12.30 -3.98 9.36
CA THR A 56 11.95 -2.73 10.06
C THR A 56 10.50 -2.69 10.56
N GLY A 57 9.60 -3.46 9.95
CA GLY A 57 8.21 -3.62 10.38
C GLY A 57 8.03 -4.73 11.42
N LEU A 58 7.23 -4.45 12.45
CA LEU A 58 6.73 -5.42 13.41
C LEU A 58 5.22 -5.51 13.29
N LEU A 59 4.71 -6.74 13.22
CA LEU A 59 3.27 -6.97 13.33
C LEU A 59 2.81 -6.55 14.73
N SER A 60 1.85 -5.63 14.80
CA SER A 60 1.37 -5.03 16.06
C SER A 60 -0.02 -5.53 16.42
N ALA A 61 -0.95 -5.49 15.47
CA ALA A 61 -2.33 -5.90 15.67
C ALA A 61 -2.99 -6.32 14.35
N ALA A 62 -4.15 -6.98 14.47
CA ALA A 62 -5.05 -7.22 13.37
C ALA A 62 -6.50 -7.10 13.85
N GLY A 63 -7.38 -6.54 13.02
CA GLY A 63 -8.78 -6.31 13.37
C GLY A 63 -9.61 -5.72 12.23
N GLY A 64 -10.90 -5.52 12.44
CA GLY A 64 -11.81 -4.98 11.43
C GLY A 64 -12.13 -5.95 10.29
N GLY A 65 -12.67 -5.37 9.22
CA GLY A 65 -13.07 -6.11 8.02
C GLY A 65 -14.24 -7.08 8.25
N LEU A 66 -14.32 -8.07 7.37
CA LEU A 66 -15.32 -9.13 7.46
C LEU A 66 -15.14 -9.99 8.71
N ALA A 67 -13.90 -10.25 9.12
CA ALA A 67 -13.62 -11.07 10.30
C ALA A 67 -14.33 -10.51 11.55
N GLU A 68 -14.12 -9.23 11.87
CA GLU A 68 -14.80 -8.61 13.01
C GLU A 68 -16.32 -8.46 12.79
N THR A 69 -16.74 -8.15 11.56
CA THR A 69 -18.17 -8.02 11.20
C THR A 69 -18.95 -9.31 11.46
N TYR A 70 -18.35 -10.46 11.18
CA TYR A 70 -18.93 -11.78 11.43
C TYR A 70 -18.55 -12.35 12.81
N GLY A 71 -17.96 -11.54 13.70
CA GLY A 71 -17.69 -11.90 15.09
C GLY A 71 -16.58 -12.93 15.27
N TYR A 72 -15.56 -12.89 14.43
CA TYR A 72 -14.37 -13.73 14.58
C TYR A 72 -13.49 -13.17 15.69
N ASP A 73 -12.90 -14.08 16.46
CA ASP A 73 -11.79 -13.75 17.35
C ASP A 73 -10.51 -13.71 16.52
N ILE A 74 -9.86 -12.54 16.50
CA ILE A 74 -8.66 -12.27 15.71
C ILE A 74 -7.47 -12.18 16.66
N GLY A 75 -6.45 -12.99 16.39
CA GLY A 75 -5.17 -12.99 17.08
C GLY A 75 -4.04 -12.62 16.14
N SER A 76 -3.05 -11.90 16.66
CA SER A 76 -1.79 -11.64 15.98
C SER A 76 -0.63 -12.16 16.84
N GLY A 77 0.26 -12.93 16.21
CA GLY A 77 1.57 -13.28 16.72
C GLY A 77 2.61 -12.28 16.23
N SER A 78 3.89 -12.68 16.19
CA SER A 78 4.96 -11.85 15.63
C SER A 78 4.96 -11.78 14.09
N VAL A 79 4.33 -12.75 13.43
CA VAL A 79 4.29 -12.90 11.96
C VAL A 79 2.90 -13.41 11.53
N THR A 80 2.37 -14.38 12.28
CA THR A 80 1.11 -15.03 11.97
C THR A 80 -0.11 -14.23 12.42
N ILE A 81 -1.11 -14.16 11.55
CA ILE A 81 -2.48 -13.74 11.85
C ILE A 81 -3.38 -14.95 11.85
N LEU A 82 -4.25 -15.03 12.85
CA LEU A 82 -5.26 -16.07 13.00
C LEU A 82 -6.62 -15.42 13.23
N GLY A 83 -7.63 -15.85 12.49
CA GLY A 83 -9.03 -15.52 12.75
C GLY A 83 -9.86 -16.78 12.80
N LEU A 84 -10.63 -16.98 13.87
CA LEU A 84 -11.57 -18.08 13.97
C LEU A 84 -12.91 -17.64 14.55
N SER A 85 -13.99 -18.30 14.15
CA SER A 85 -15.29 -18.10 14.79
C SER A 85 -15.52 -19.10 15.93
N LEU A 86 -15.58 -18.63 17.18
CA LEU A 86 -16.01 -19.46 18.31
C LEU A 86 -17.52 -19.71 18.35
N THR A 87 -18.28 -18.93 17.58
CA THR A 87 -19.75 -19.07 17.47
C THR A 87 -20.18 -19.91 16.27
N LEU A 88 -19.21 -20.42 15.49
CA LEU A 88 -19.43 -21.12 14.22
C LEU A 88 -20.18 -20.27 13.17
N THR A 89 -20.06 -18.94 13.28
CA THR A 89 -20.54 -18.02 12.25
C THR A 89 -19.58 -18.04 11.06
N GLU A 90 -20.11 -18.30 9.87
CA GLU A 90 -19.32 -18.30 8.64
C GLU A 90 -19.24 -16.90 8.02
N ILE A 91 -18.10 -16.60 7.39
CA ILE A 91 -18.02 -15.49 6.42
C ILE A 91 -18.50 -16.06 5.09
N PRO A 92 -19.54 -15.49 4.46
CA PRO A 92 -20.09 -16.00 3.20
C PRO A 92 -19.13 -15.79 2.02
N PRO A 93 -19.37 -16.43 0.86
CA PRO A 93 -18.61 -16.19 -0.35
C PRO A 93 -18.58 -14.71 -0.74
N THR A 94 -17.39 -14.19 -1.05
CA THR A 94 -17.15 -12.81 -1.51
C THR A 94 -16.72 -12.81 -2.98
N PRO A 95 -17.63 -12.67 -3.95
CA PRO A 95 -17.29 -12.75 -5.38
C PRO A 95 -16.48 -11.56 -5.88
N THR A 96 -16.38 -10.49 -5.09
CA THR A 96 -15.52 -9.32 -5.31
C THR A 96 -14.55 -9.16 -4.15
N PRO A 97 -13.37 -8.55 -4.37
CA PRO A 97 -12.42 -8.30 -3.28
C PRO A 97 -13.06 -7.47 -2.16
N GLU A 98 -13.05 -8.01 -0.94
CA GLU A 98 -13.50 -7.33 0.27
C GLU A 98 -12.42 -7.41 1.35
N ILE A 99 -12.42 -6.47 2.30
CA ILE A 99 -11.44 -6.44 3.38
C ILE A 99 -11.75 -7.59 4.34
N LEU A 100 -10.90 -8.62 4.38
CA LEU A 100 -11.00 -9.69 5.36
C LEU A 100 -10.65 -9.18 6.75
N VAL A 101 -9.51 -8.50 6.86
CA VAL A 101 -8.96 -7.95 8.10
C VAL A 101 -8.01 -6.79 7.77
N ASN A 102 -7.90 -5.80 8.66
CA ASN A 102 -6.86 -4.78 8.61
C ASN A 102 -5.70 -5.18 9.52
N ILE A 103 -4.49 -5.00 9.02
CA ILE A 103 -3.25 -5.29 9.73
C ILE A 103 -2.59 -3.99 10.14
N THR A 104 -2.21 -3.89 11.41
CA THR A 104 -1.44 -2.78 11.96
C THR A 104 -0.01 -3.22 12.21
N ILE A 105 0.93 -2.42 11.74
CA ILE A 105 2.37 -2.62 11.87
C ILE A 105 3.00 -1.45 12.63
N THR A 106 4.04 -1.72 13.41
CA THR A 106 4.82 -0.73 14.15
C THR A 106 6.30 -0.87 13.85
N THR A 107 7.11 0.05 14.39
CA THR A 107 8.56 0.10 14.24
C THR A 107 9.15 0.70 15.50
N THR A 108 10.36 0.27 15.83
CA THR A 108 11.13 0.79 16.97
C THR A 108 12.18 1.82 16.55
N THR A 109 12.34 2.11 15.25
CA THR A 109 13.43 2.93 14.70
C THR A 109 12.97 4.14 13.89
N GLY A 110 11.67 4.44 13.85
CA GLY A 110 11.09 5.51 13.02
C GLY A 110 10.55 4.96 11.70
N ILE A 111 10.43 5.80 10.66
CA ILE A 111 9.86 5.39 9.37
C ILE A 111 10.60 4.14 8.84
N PRO A 112 9.91 3.00 8.62
CA PRO A 112 10.58 1.78 8.24
C PRO A 112 11.05 1.86 6.79
N ASP A 113 12.25 1.36 6.53
CA ASP A 113 12.64 0.95 5.17
C ASP A 113 11.91 -0.36 4.89
N PHE A 114 10.66 -0.22 4.48
CA PHE A 114 9.82 -1.36 4.19
C PHE A 114 10.23 -1.94 2.85
N GLY A 115 10.74 -3.18 2.90
CA GLY A 115 10.72 -4.04 1.73
C GLY A 115 9.28 -4.39 1.35
N ASN A 116 9.11 -5.38 0.47
CA ASN A 116 7.77 -5.86 0.17
C ASN A 116 7.15 -6.54 1.41
N ILE A 117 5.84 -6.39 1.56
CA ILE A 117 5.02 -7.13 2.51
C ILE A 117 4.38 -8.28 1.76
N CYS A 118 4.78 -9.50 2.09
CA CYS A 118 4.28 -10.71 1.47
C CYS A 118 3.36 -11.44 2.43
N LEU A 119 2.28 -12.03 1.89
CA LEU A 119 1.48 -12.99 2.63
C LEU A 119 2.02 -14.39 2.33
N GLU A 120 2.21 -15.20 3.37
CA GLU A 120 2.75 -16.55 3.24
C GLU A 120 1.92 -17.55 4.04
N GLU A 121 2.16 -18.85 3.78
CA GLU A 121 1.57 -19.98 4.49
C GLU A 121 0.06 -19.88 4.82
N PRO A 122 -0.82 -19.54 3.84
CA PRO A 122 -2.23 -19.38 4.12
C PRO A 122 -2.90 -20.73 4.40
N VAL A 123 -3.73 -20.75 5.44
CA VAL A 123 -4.58 -21.88 5.80
C VAL A 123 -5.98 -21.37 6.03
N PHE A 124 -6.94 -21.83 5.22
CA PHE A 124 -8.35 -21.48 5.36
C PHE A 124 -9.17 -22.74 5.57
N ALA A 125 -10.25 -22.63 6.34
CA ALA A 125 -11.14 -23.74 6.65
C ALA A 125 -12.58 -23.46 6.20
N ASP A 126 -13.22 -24.48 5.64
CA ASP A 126 -14.66 -24.48 5.37
C ASP A 126 -15.48 -24.85 6.61
N VAL A 127 -16.81 -24.80 6.50
CA VAL A 127 -17.76 -25.17 7.56
C VAL A 127 -17.64 -26.61 8.07
N GLY A 128 -17.01 -27.49 7.29
CA GLY A 128 -16.71 -28.87 7.66
C GLY A 128 -15.34 -29.04 8.30
N ALA A 129 -14.62 -27.94 8.58
CA ALA A 129 -13.23 -27.90 9.04
C ALA A 129 -12.23 -28.54 8.04
N ASN A 130 -12.58 -28.57 6.75
CA ASN A 130 -11.67 -29.00 5.70
C ASN A 130 -10.80 -27.83 5.26
N SER A 131 -9.55 -28.12 4.91
CA SER A 131 -8.64 -27.13 4.34
C SER A 131 -9.10 -26.71 2.94
N LEU A 132 -9.14 -25.41 2.70
CA LEU A 132 -9.42 -24.79 1.42
C LEU A 132 -8.12 -24.36 0.73
N GLY A 133 -8.05 -24.58 -0.58
CA GLY A 133 -6.94 -24.06 -1.38
C GLY A 133 -6.99 -22.53 -1.45
N VAL A 134 -5.83 -21.89 -1.40
CA VAL A 134 -5.69 -20.44 -1.43
C VAL A 134 -4.65 -20.05 -2.46
N THR A 135 -4.94 -19.02 -3.25
CA THR A 135 -3.98 -18.33 -4.11
C THR A 135 -3.62 -17.02 -3.44
N ILE A 136 -2.33 -16.74 -3.34
CA ILE A 136 -1.83 -15.47 -2.79
C ILE A 136 -1.51 -14.55 -3.96
N GLY A 137 -1.93 -13.29 -3.83
CA GLY A 137 -1.55 -12.21 -4.73
C GLY A 137 -0.07 -11.83 -4.62
N PRO A 138 0.36 -10.82 -5.39
CA PRO A 138 1.71 -10.29 -5.26
C PRO A 138 1.94 -9.69 -3.87
N CYS A 139 3.21 -9.56 -3.50
CA CYS A 139 3.56 -8.81 -2.30
C CYS A 139 3.18 -7.33 -2.48
N SER A 140 2.70 -6.71 -1.40
CA SER A 140 2.42 -5.28 -1.37
C SER A 140 3.74 -4.52 -1.21
N SER A 141 4.09 -3.71 -2.20
CA SER A 141 5.17 -2.74 -2.07
C SER A 141 4.60 -1.46 -1.46
N LEU A 142 5.35 -0.86 -0.55
CA LEU A 142 5.01 0.47 -0.07
C LEU A 142 5.33 1.48 -1.15
N VAL A 143 4.28 2.04 -1.74
CA VAL A 143 4.41 3.22 -2.60
C VAL A 143 4.55 4.42 -1.66
N PRO A 144 5.69 5.13 -1.68
CA PRO A 144 5.87 6.29 -0.81
C PRO A 144 4.78 7.32 -1.10
N ALA A 145 4.16 7.82 -0.03
CA ALA A 145 3.20 8.91 -0.14
C ALA A 145 3.95 10.25 -0.10
N PHE A 146 3.57 11.17 -0.97
CA PHE A 146 4.17 12.49 -1.11
C PHE A 146 3.10 13.56 -1.37
N ARG A 147 3.51 14.83 -1.31
CA ARG A 147 2.71 15.96 -1.77
C ARG A 147 3.31 16.49 -3.06
N ARG A 148 2.57 16.37 -4.17
CA ARG A 148 3.03 16.91 -5.45
C ARG A 148 3.17 18.43 -5.36
N GLY A 149 4.32 18.95 -5.78
CA GLY A 149 4.70 20.35 -5.66
C GLY A 149 5.58 20.69 -4.44
N ASP A 150 5.66 19.82 -3.43
CA ASP A 150 6.52 20.00 -2.25
C ASP A 150 7.94 19.45 -2.55
N CYS A 151 8.68 20.16 -3.41
CA CYS A 151 9.96 19.69 -3.91
C CYS A 151 11.07 19.74 -2.85
N ASN A 152 10.94 20.62 -1.85
CA ASN A 152 11.93 20.72 -0.76
C ASN A 152 11.55 19.89 0.48
N LEU A 153 10.39 19.22 0.46
CA LEU A 153 9.89 18.35 1.53
C LEU A 153 9.72 19.09 2.86
N ASP A 154 9.21 20.31 2.81
CA ASP A 154 8.90 21.13 3.99
C ASP A 154 7.41 21.14 4.35
N SER A 155 6.62 20.26 3.70
CA SER A 155 5.17 20.11 3.86
C SER A 155 4.35 21.30 3.38
N THR A 156 4.96 22.28 2.70
CA THR A 156 4.27 23.50 2.24
C THR A 156 4.58 23.84 0.79
N PHE A 157 3.57 23.81 -0.07
CA PHE A 157 3.72 24.27 -1.45
C PHE A 157 3.88 25.80 -1.54
N ASN A 158 5.09 26.28 -1.83
CA ASN A 158 5.46 27.68 -1.90
C ASN A 158 6.64 27.97 -2.86
N LEU A 159 7.17 29.20 -2.84
CA LEU A 159 8.27 29.60 -3.72
C LEU A 159 9.59 28.85 -3.43
N ALA A 160 9.80 28.39 -2.20
CA ALA A 160 10.97 27.63 -1.80
C ALA A 160 11.09 26.30 -2.57
N ASP A 161 9.98 25.66 -2.92
CA ASP A 161 9.97 24.46 -3.76
C ASP A 161 10.56 24.73 -5.15
N VAL A 162 10.11 25.82 -5.77
CA VAL A 162 10.59 26.24 -7.09
C VAL A 162 12.08 26.57 -7.04
N ILE A 163 12.54 27.23 -5.97
CA ILE A 163 13.96 27.55 -5.79
C ILE A 163 14.78 26.27 -5.65
N SER A 164 14.31 25.30 -4.86
CA SER A 164 14.98 24.01 -4.65
C SER A 164 15.09 23.22 -5.96
N LEU A 165 14.00 23.14 -6.73
CA LEU A 165 14.00 22.51 -8.05
C LEU A 165 15.00 23.19 -9.01
N LEU A 166 15.00 24.51 -9.11
CA LEU A 166 15.92 25.23 -10.00
C LEU A 166 17.39 25.10 -9.54
N ALA A 167 17.64 25.10 -8.23
CA ALA A 167 18.97 24.87 -7.67
C ALA A 167 19.48 23.47 -8.01
N GLN A 168 18.61 22.46 -7.95
CA GLN A 168 18.93 21.12 -8.41
C GLN A 168 19.29 21.10 -9.90
N LEU A 169 18.42 21.62 -10.76
CA LEU A 169 18.57 21.56 -12.22
C LEU A 169 19.83 22.28 -12.73
N PHE A 170 20.20 23.41 -12.13
CA PHE A 170 21.24 24.28 -12.67
C PHE A 170 22.48 24.43 -11.81
N SER A 171 22.39 24.13 -10.51
CA SER A 171 23.49 24.34 -9.56
C SER A 171 23.96 23.05 -8.87
N GLY A 172 23.38 21.91 -9.20
CA GLY A 172 23.69 20.63 -8.55
C GLY A 172 23.27 20.61 -7.08
N GLY A 173 22.21 21.34 -6.73
CA GLY A 173 21.58 21.25 -5.41
C GLY A 173 21.18 19.80 -5.09
N ALA A 174 21.13 19.46 -3.80
CA ALA A 174 20.69 18.13 -3.39
C ALA A 174 19.25 17.91 -3.85
N LEU A 175 19.01 16.77 -4.50
CA LEU A 175 17.68 16.25 -4.73
C LEU A 175 17.02 15.97 -3.38
N GLY A 176 15.78 16.40 -3.20
CA GLY A 176 14.93 15.84 -2.16
C GLY A 176 14.83 14.32 -2.36
N SER A 177 14.55 13.59 -1.29
CA SER A 177 14.39 12.13 -1.35
C SER A 177 13.14 11.69 -2.13
N CYS A 178 12.44 12.60 -2.80
CA CYS A 178 11.21 12.34 -3.53
C CYS A 178 11.21 13.11 -4.85
N GLN A 179 11.41 12.41 -5.97
CA GLN A 179 11.41 13.06 -7.28
C GLN A 179 9.99 13.38 -7.75
N ASP A 180 9.02 12.54 -7.37
CA ASP A 180 7.60 12.76 -7.71
C ASP A 180 7.04 14.04 -7.07
N SER A 181 7.58 14.47 -5.92
CA SER A 181 7.15 15.74 -5.32
C SER A 181 7.60 16.96 -6.12
N CYS A 182 8.68 16.83 -6.90
CA CYS A 182 9.19 17.90 -7.77
C CYS A 182 8.56 17.91 -9.16
N ASP A 183 7.97 16.80 -9.62
CA ASP A 183 7.19 16.74 -10.87
C ASP A 183 5.78 17.30 -10.63
N SER A 184 5.64 18.61 -10.80
CA SER A 184 4.42 19.36 -10.45
C SER A 184 3.35 19.27 -11.53
N ASN A 185 3.75 19.03 -12.79
CA ASN A 185 2.83 18.89 -13.91
C ASN A 185 2.54 17.42 -14.28
N ASP A 186 3.13 16.46 -13.56
CA ASP A 186 2.87 15.02 -13.65
C ASP A 186 3.13 14.47 -15.06
N ASP A 187 4.24 14.92 -15.66
CA ASP A 187 4.64 14.51 -17.02
C ASP A 187 5.72 13.41 -17.05
N GLY A 188 6.14 12.94 -15.88
CA GLY A 188 7.16 11.93 -15.65
C GLY A 188 8.59 12.43 -15.82
N ASN A 189 8.81 13.75 -15.82
CA ASN A 189 10.14 14.34 -15.94
C ASN A 189 10.29 15.58 -15.06
N THR A 190 11.12 15.50 -14.03
CA THR A 190 11.51 16.68 -13.24
C THR A 190 12.39 17.65 -14.05
N ASN A 191 11.82 18.76 -14.53
CA ASN A 191 12.49 19.73 -15.39
C ASN A 191 11.99 21.19 -15.19
N ILE A 192 12.32 22.09 -16.11
CA ILE A 192 11.93 23.51 -16.00
C ILE A 192 10.41 23.73 -16.17
N ALA A 193 9.71 22.81 -16.83
CA ALA A 193 8.27 22.85 -16.99
C ALA A 193 7.56 22.82 -15.63
N ASP A 194 8.07 22.04 -14.67
CA ASP A 194 7.55 21.98 -13.30
C ASP A 194 7.69 23.31 -12.56
N ALA A 195 8.85 23.96 -12.70
CA ALA A 195 9.07 25.27 -12.11
C ALA A 195 8.09 26.31 -12.68
N VAL A 196 7.86 26.29 -14.00
CA VAL A 196 6.90 27.17 -14.67
C VAL A 196 5.47 26.86 -14.20
N TYR A 197 5.12 25.58 -14.09
CA TYR A 197 3.81 25.12 -13.64
C TYR A 197 3.52 25.59 -12.20
N SER A 198 4.46 25.38 -11.28
CA SER A 198 4.34 25.79 -9.88
C SER A 198 4.27 27.31 -9.72
N LEU A 199 5.07 28.07 -10.47
CA LEU A 199 4.98 29.54 -10.46
C LEU A 199 3.63 30.03 -11.00
N ALA A 200 3.09 29.36 -12.02
CA ALA A 200 1.77 29.69 -12.54
C ALA A 200 0.67 29.44 -11.50
N ALA A 201 0.73 28.31 -10.79
CA ALA A 201 -0.17 28.00 -9.68
C ALA A 201 -0.09 29.05 -8.56
N LEU A 202 1.13 29.44 -8.16
CA LEU A 202 1.37 30.36 -7.04
C LEU A 202 0.99 31.82 -7.35
N PHE A 203 1.27 32.30 -8.57
CA PHE A 203 1.24 33.75 -8.85
C PHE A 203 0.31 34.17 -9.98
N THR A 204 -0.13 33.25 -10.85
CA THR A 204 -0.95 33.60 -12.02
C THR A 204 -2.26 32.83 -12.09
N SER A 205 -2.73 32.29 -10.96
CA SER A 205 -3.97 31.50 -10.87
C SER A 205 -4.02 30.32 -11.84
N GLY A 206 -2.85 29.73 -12.12
CA GLY A 206 -2.76 28.46 -12.83
C GLY A 206 -3.36 27.31 -12.01
N PRO A 207 -3.56 26.13 -12.61
CA PRO A 207 -4.00 24.95 -11.88
C PRO A 207 -2.99 24.60 -10.78
N PRO A 208 -3.44 24.10 -9.61
CA PRO A 208 -2.53 23.57 -8.60
C PRO A 208 -1.79 22.33 -9.14
N PRO A 209 -0.68 21.91 -8.49
CA PRO A 209 -0.09 20.59 -8.72
C PRO A 209 -1.16 19.50 -8.80
N LEU A 210 -0.96 18.55 -9.72
CA LEU A 210 -1.89 17.44 -9.88
C LEU A 210 -1.90 16.55 -8.64
N ASN A 211 -2.88 15.65 -8.55
CA ASN A 211 -2.97 14.72 -7.43
C ASN A 211 -1.63 13.97 -7.28
N PRO A 212 -1.15 13.70 -6.04
CA PRO A 212 -1.82 13.91 -4.75
C PRO A 212 -1.80 15.35 -4.21
N GLY A 213 -0.94 16.23 -4.71
CA GLY A 213 -0.70 17.55 -4.13
C GLY A 213 -1.68 18.66 -4.53
N PRO A 214 -1.41 19.91 -4.12
CA PRO A 214 -0.38 20.31 -3.15
C PRO A 214 -0.84 20.13 -1.70
N THR A 215 -2.13 19.91 -1.45
CA THR A 215 -2.69 19.90 -0.10
C THR A 215 -2.71 18.50 0.53
N ASN A 216 -3.02 17.48 -0.28
CA ASN A 216 -3.16 16.12 0.22
C ASN A 216 -1.85 15.36 0.04
N CYS A 217 -1.56 14.48 0.98
CA CYS A 217 -0.55 13.45 0.81
C CYS A 217 -1.20 12.24 0.17
N GLY A 218 -0.49 11.57 -0.74
CA GLY A 218 -1.00 10.36 -1.37
C GLY A 218 0.05 9.67 -2.21
N ILE A 219 -0.33 8.50 -2.74
CA ILE A 219 0.45 7.79 -3.74
C ILE A 219 0.37 8.52 -5.08
N ASP A 220 1.35 8.27 -5.95
CA ASP A 220 1.28 8.70 -7.35
C ASP A 220 0.14 7.96 -8.08
N PRO A 221 -0.92 8.64 -8.54
CA PRO A 221 -1.98 8.01 -9.32
C PRO A 221 -1.54 7.59 -10.73
N THR A 222 -0.42 8.13 -11.21
CA THR A 222 0.08 8.05 -12.59
C THR A 222 1.50 7.50 -12.64
N SER A 223 1.74 6.41 -11.90
CA SER A 223 3.04 5.75 -11.77
C SER A 223 3.90 5.80 -13.06
N ASP A 224 5.08 6.39 -12.92
CA ASP A 224 6.07 6.51 -13.98
C ASP A 224 7.49 6.07 -13.52
N GLY A 225 8.55 6.61 -14.14
CA GLY A 225 9.93 6.26 -13.85
C GLY A 225 10.57 7.07 -12.72
N LEU A 226 9.91 8.13 -12.25
CA LEU A 226 10.26 8.88 -11.06
C LEU A 226 9.80 8.10 -9.83
N GLN A 227 10.55 8.28 -8.75
CA GLN A 227 10.31 7.57 -7.51
C GLN A 227 10.59 8.49 -6.32
N CYS A 228 9.94 8.16 -5.22
CA CYS A 228 10.33 8.64 -3.91
C CYS A 228 11.05 7.53 -3.13
N ASP A 229 12.11 7.90 -2.45
CA ASP A 229 12.81 7.02 -1.53
C ASP A 229 11.84 6.56 -0.43
N SER A 230 12.06 5.35 0.08
CA SER A 230 11.25 4.75 1.14
C SER A 230 11.10 5.69 2.34
N GLY A 231 9.93 6.29 2.46
CA GLY A 231 9.53 7.09 3.61
C GLY A 231 8.58 8.21 3.24
N THR A 232 7.47 8.31 3.97
CA THR A 232 6.45 9.33 3.75
C THR A 232 7.08 10.72 3.71
N SER A 233 7.06 11.37 2.55
CA SER A 233 7.70 12.66 2.31
C SER A 233 6.77 13.84 2.64
N CYS A 234 5.79 13.62 3.53
CA CYS A 234 4.67 14.53 3.82
C CYS A 234 4.66 15.05 5.27
N LEU A 235 5.82 15.10 5.95
CA LEU A 235 5.96 15.58 7.32
C LEU A 235 6.68 16.92 7.44
#